data_AF-A0AA45RVB0-F1
#
_entry.id   AF-A0AA45RVB0-F1
#
_cell.length_a   1.000
_cell.length_b   1.000
_cell.length_c   1.000
_cell.angle_alpha   90.00
_cell.angle_beta   90.00
_cell.angle_gamma   90.00
#
_symmetry.space_group_name_H-M   'P 1'
#
loop_
_entity.id
_entity.type
_entity.pdbx_description
1 polymer ?
#
loop_
_entity_poly.entity_id
_entity_poly.type
_entity_poly.pdbx_seq_one_letter_code
_entity_poly.pdbx_strand_id
1 'polypeptide(L)'
;MDAQTFEHLELAQTVNLVVKDAFVAGAGNQRLDILASGGESWARRELATTKFPRGNTESQLQRVQYAQGGHCSTHAALSAAMLAQHALKAPVVQIWENEMDHVYALIGDPRDPVYGEKNTVVVDPWVGAPSACTLAEARLHDAGSGEVTKFRPERGLRTGVYNPGQPMPAQQVNIARNIYRMDTEQVDKRLAKINKTLRKDGVGIGAGLVDHIRRGQDAGTLFDCRVSTDPRTEYENRSTGQVKTFDALSPQTADRLRRGDAAMNAIMRTEGRWRK
;
A
#
# COMPACT_ATOMS: atom_id res chain seq x y z
N MET A 1 -8.44 14.67 -20.33
CA MET A 1 -9.46 13.63 -20.05
C MET A 1 -10.81 14.27 -19.83
N ASP A 2 -11.87 13.46 -19.67
CA ASP A 2 -13.16 13.98 -19.19
C ASP A 2 -13.07 14.41 -17.72
N ALA A 3 -14.05 15.21 -17.27
CA ALA A 3 -14.07 15.76 -15.92
C ALA A 3 -14.17 14.65 -14.85
N GLN A 4 -14.92 13.58 -15.12
CA GLN A 4 -15.12 12.49 -14.17
C GLN A 4 -13.81 11.74 -13.87
N THR A 5 -13.04 11.41 -14.90
CA THR A 5 -11.73 10.74 -14.74
C THR A 5 -10.76 11.63 -13.97
N PHE A 6 -10.81 12.94 -14.21
CA PHE A 6 -9.99 13.90 -13.48
C PHE A 6 -10.37 13.97 -11.99
N GLU A 7 -11.66 14.01 -11.66
CA GLU A 7 -12.16 13.94 -10.29
C GLU A 7 -11.77 12.61 -9.60
N HIS A 8 -11.80 11.49 -10.34
CA HIS A 8 -11.33 10.20 -9.82
C HIS A 8 -9.83 10.23 -9.50
N LEU A 9 -8.99 10.90 -10.28
CA LEU A 9 -7.57 11.08 -9.99
C LEU A 9 -7.35 11.92 -8.72
N GLU A 10 -8.12 13.01 -8.54
CA GLU A 10 -8.09 13.82 -7.32
C GLU A 10 -8.47 13.03 -6.07
N LEU A 11 -9.53 12.23 -6.18
CA LEU A 11 -9.96 11.34 -5.10
C LEU A 11 -8.90 10.27 -4.81
N ALA A 12 -8.34 9.64 -5.85
CA ALA A 12 -7.31 8.62 -5.72
C ALA A 12 -6.06 9.15 -5.00
N GLN A 13 -5.58 10.35 -5.36
CA GLN A 13 -4.47 11.00 -4.66
C GLN A 13 -4.82 11.25 -3.18
N THR A 14 -6.02 11.71 -2.90
CA THR A 14 -6.49 11.95 -1.52
C THR A 14 -6.53 10.65 -0.71
N VAL A 15 -7.07 9.57 -1.29
CA VAL A 15 -7.11 8.25 -0.65
C VAL A 15 -5.69 7.71 -0.46
N ASN A 16 -4.79 7.91 -1.42
CA ASN A 16 -3.41 7.47 -1.28
C ASN A 16 -2.74 8.11 -0.06
N LEU A 17 -2.94 9.41 0.16
CA LEU A 17 -2.42 10.14 1.32
C LEU A 17 -3.04 9.63 2.64
N VAL A 18 -4.36 9.52 2.69
CA VAL A 18 -5.08 9.05 3.90
C VAL A 18 -4.65 7.63 4.29
N VAL A 19 -4.54 6.73 3.32
CA VAL A 19 -4.11 5.36 3.57
C VAL A 19 -2.65 5.34 4.01
N LYS A 20 -1.75 6.09 3.36
CA LYS A 20 -0.35 6.18 3.80
C LYS A 20 -0.20 6.64 5.25
N ASP A 21 -1.04 7.59 5.68
CA ASP A 21 -1.01 8.09 7.05
C ASP A 21 -1.57 7.08 8.07
N ALA A 22 -2.48 6.20 7.66
CA ALA A 22 -2.95 5.10 8.51
C ALA A 22 -1.84 4.10 8.84
N PHE A 23 -0.94 3.82 7.89
CA PHE A 23 0.23 2.95 8.06
C PHE A 23 1.48 3.76 8.45
N VAL A 24 1.51 4.23 9.71
CA VAL A 24 2.55 5.15 10.22
C VAL A 24 3.99 4.62 10.05
N ALA A 25 4.19 3.31 10.23
CA ALA A 25 5.50 2.67 10.04
C ALA A 25 5.75 2.25 8.57
N GLY A 26 4.73 2.32 7.71
CA GLY A 26 4.76 1.85 6.34
C GLY A 26 4.36 0.38 6.18
N ALA A 27 4.63 -0.18 5.01
CA ALA A 27 4.33 -1.57 4.67
C ALA A 27 5.29 -2.54 5.36
N GLY A 28 4.74 -3.61 5.95
CA GLY A 28 5.54 -4.57 6.73
C GLY A 28 6.34 -5.58 5.92
N ASN A 29 6.27 -5.52 4.60
CA ASN A 29 7.03 -6.35 3.67
C ASN A 29 7.91 -5.51 2.71
N GLN A 30 8.01 -4.19 2.90
CA GLN A 30 8.89 -3.33 2.11
C GLN A 30 10.17 -3.03 2.89
N ARG A 31 11.32 -3.26 2.26
CA ARG A 31 12.64 -3.10 2.89
C ARG A 31 12.88 -1.67 3.39
N LEU A 32 12.51 -0.67 2.58
CA LEU A 32 12.69 0.74 2.95
C LEU A 32 11.86 1.12 4.17
N ASP A 33 10.60 0.69 4.25
CA ASP A 33 9.74 0.97 5.40
C ASP A 33 10.25 0.25 6.65
N ILE A 34 10.65 -1.03 6.53
CA ILE A 34 11.27 -1.80 7.63
C ILE A 34 12.50 -1.08 8.16
N LEU A 35 13.38 -0.59 7.29
CA LEU A 35 14.57 0.14 7.70
C LEU A 35 14.24 1.48 8.34
N ALA A 36 13.36 2.26 7.71
CA ALA A 36 12.97 3.58 8.17
C ALA A 36 12.27 3.59 9.53
N SER A 37 11.65 2.46 9.89
CA SER A 37 10.90 2.27 11.13
C SER A 37 11.62 1.37 12.15
N GLY A 38 12.88 0.98 11.91
CA GLY A 38 13.59 0.04 12.79
C GLY A 38 12.88 -1.32 12.97
N GLY A 39 12.17 -1.81 11.96
CA GLY A 39 11.42 -3.06 11.99
C GLY A 39 9.98 -2.94 12.49
N GLU A 40 9.53 -1.76 12.94
CA GLU A 40 8.14 -1.57 13.41
C GLU A 40 7.08 -1.93 12.34
N SER A 41 7.30 -1.63 11.06
CA SER A 41 6.34 -1.97 9.99
C SER A 41 6.11 -3.48 9.88
N TRP A 42 7.19 -4.26 9.95
CA TRP A 42 7.14 -5.72 10.01
C TRP A 42 6.48 -6.20 11.29
N ALA A 43 6.83 -5.63 12.45
CA ALA A 43 6.22 -6.00 13.73
C ALA A 43 4.69 -5.81 13.71
N ARG A 44 4.21 -4.69 13.17
CA ARG A 44 2.78 -4.42 13.01
C ARG A 44 2.12 -5.43 12.07
N ARG A 45 2.77 -5.82 10.97
CA ARG A 45 2.30 -6.90 10.07
C ARG A 45 2.18 -8.22 10.82
N GLU A 46 3.21 -8.62 11.57
CA GLU A 46 3.20 -9.87 12.35
C GLU A 46 2.06 -9.92 13.36
N LEU A 47 1.88 -8.83 14.13
CA LEU A 47 0.78 -8.70 15.07
C LEU A 47 -0.57 -8.85 14.37
N ALA A 48 -0.75 -8.18 13.23
CA ALA A 48 -1.98 -8.17 12.49
C ALA A 48 -2.31 -9.55 11.90
N THR A 49 -1.36 -10.16 11.20
CA THR A 49 -1.51 -11.47 10.57
C THR A 49 -1.72 -12.58 11.58
N THR A 50 -1.00 -12.54 12.71
CA THR A 50 -1.20 -13.51 13.81
C THR A 50 -2.60 -13.42 14.39
N LYS A 51 -3.13 -12.20 14.57
CA LYS A 51 -4.47 -11.99 15.14
C LYS A 51 -5.59 -12.32 14.14
N PHE A 52 -5.39 -11.98 12.86
CA PHE A 52 -6.37 -12.14 11.79
C PHE A 52 -5.74 -12.87 10.60
N PRO A 53 -5.64 -14.20 10.62
CA PRO A 53 -4.89 -14.96 9.61
C PRO A 53 -5.60 -15.08 8.26
N ARG A 54 -6.91 -14.86 8.21
CA ARG A 54 -7.72 -14.97 6.98
C ARG A 54 -7.35 -13.87 5.98
N GLY A 55 -7.42 -14.19 4.68
CA GLY A 55 -7.00 -13.31 3.58
C GLY A 55 -8.10 -12.40 2.99
N ASN A 56 -9.35 -12.51 3.43
CA ASN A 56 -10.48 -11.75 2.87
C ASN A 56 -10.46 -10.26 3.27
N THR A 57 -11.16 -9.40 2.52
CA THR A 57 -11.18 -7.93 2.71
C THR A 57 -11.49 -7.51 4.14
N GLU A 58 -12.48 -8.14 4.80
CA GLU A 58 -12.82 -7.83 6.20
C GLU A 58 -11.64 -8.09 7.13
N SER A 59 -10.97 -9.23 6.99
CA SER A 59 -9.80 -9.57 7.81
C SER A 59 -8.64 -8.63 7.53
N GLN A 60 -8.44 -8.21 6.27
CA GLN A 60 -7.45 -7.19 5.93
C GLN A 60 -7.75 -5.86 6.61
N LEU A 61 -9.01 -5.42 6.66
CA LEU A 61 -9.42 -4.21 7.39
C LEU A 61 -9.22 -4.36 8.90
N GLN A 62 -9.54 -5.53 9.47
CA GLN A 62 -9.29 -5.83 10.89
C GLN A 62 -7.79 -5.79 11.24
N ARG A 63 -6.91 -6.22 10.32
CA ARG A 63 -5.45 -6.08 10.47
C ARG A 63 -5.03 -4.62 10.59
N VAL A 64 -5.57 -3.76 9.72
CA VAL A 64 -5.32 -2.31 9.78
C VAL A 64 -5.83 -1.73 11.09
N GLN A 65 -7.07 -2.03 11.48
CA GLN A 65 -7.64 -1.52 12.72
C GLN A 65 -6.85 -1.96 13.96
N TYR A 66 -6.36 -3.19 13.98
CA TYR A 66 -5.72 -3.76 15.16
C TYR A 66 -4.27 -3.32 15.36
N ALA A 67 -3.48 -3.21 14.29
CA ALA A 67 -2.05 -2.95 14.39
C ALA A 67 -1.52 -1.93 13.38
N GLN A 68 -2.37 -1.44 12.45
CA GLN A 68 -1.97 -0.52 11.38
C GLN A 68 -0.80 -1.06 10.55
N GLY A 69 -0.82 -2.38 10.32
CA GLY A 69 0.24 -3.11 9.64
C GLY A 69 -0.31 -4.12 8.66
N GLY A 70 0.51 -4.45 7.67
CA GLY A 70 0.16 -5.39 6.61
C GLY A 70 0.99 -5.19 5.35
N HIS A 71 0.54 -5.80 4.27
CA HIS A 71 1.14 -5.79 2.93
C HIS A 71 0.17 -5.17 1.90
N CYS A 72 0.40 -5.37 0.61
CA CYS A 72 -0.40 -4.82 -0.50
C CYS A 72 -1.91 -5.00 -0.31
N SER A 73 -2.36 -6.21 0.07
CA SER A 73 -3.79 -6.50 0.27
C SER A 73 -4.43 -5.67 1.38
N THR A 74 -3.71 -5.32 2.46
CA THR A 74 -4.24 -4.43 3.51
C THR A 74 -4.38 -2.99 3.04
N HIS A 75 -3.44 -2.52 2.22
CA HIS A 75 -3.49 -1.18 1.63
C HIS A 75 -4.63 -1.08 0.62
N ALA A 76 -4.81 -2.10 -0.24
CA ALA A 76 -5.92 -2.18 -1.19
C ALA A 76 -7.28 -2.30 -0.49
N ALA A 77 -7.36 -3.06 0.61
CA ALA A 77 -8.56 -3.17 1.46
C ALA A 77 -8.96 -1.81 2.04
N LEU A 78 -8.00 -1.10 2.64
CA LEU A 78 -8.27 0.21 3.20
C LEU A 78 -8.63 1.23 2.10
N SER A 79 -7.93 1.20 0.97
CA SER A 79 -8.21 2.08 -0.17
C SER A 79 -9.64 1.90 -0.68
N ALA A 80 -10.08 0.66 -0.89
CA ALA A 80 -11.45 0.38 -1.30
C ALA A 80 -12.48 0.86 -0.26
N ALA A 81 -12.18 0.70 1.04
CA ALA A 81 -13.07 1.17 2.10
C ALA A 81 -13.10 2.70 2.23
N MET A 82 -12.02 3.39 1.93
CA MET A 82 -11.98 4.85 1.87
C MET A 82 -12.74 5.38 0.66
N LEU A 83 -12.54 4.79 -0.53
CA LEU A 83 -13.29 5.12 -1.73
C LEU A 83 -14.80 4.88 -1.57
N ALA A 84 -15.19 3.81 -0.89
CA ALA A 84 -16.59 3.48 -0.61
C ALA A 84 -17.33 4.51 0.27
N GLN A 85 -16.61 5.44 0.90
CA GLN A 85 -17.21 6.55 1.66
C GLN A 85 -17.61 7.73 0.79
N HIS A 86 -17.23 7.72 -0.49
CA HIS A 86 -17.58 8.73 -1.46
C HIS A 86 -18.70 8.22 -2.38
N ALA A 87 -19.58 9.13 -2.84
CA ALA A 87 -20.66 8.80 -3.75
C ALA A 87 -20.15 8.64 -5.20
N LEU A 88 -19.32 7.61 -5.42
CA LEU A 88 -18.77 7.30 -6.72
C LEU A 88 -19.84 6.74 -7.67
N LYS A 89 -19.87 7.25 -8.90
CA LYS A 89 -20.67 6.68 -10.00
C LYS A 89 -19.94 5.57 -10.76
N ALA A 90 -18.70 5.28 -10.38
CA ALA A 90 -17.88 4.21 -10.92
C ALA A 90 -17.75 3.06 -9.91
N PRO A 91 -17.58 1.81 -10.37
CA PRO A 91 -17.28 0.71 -9.48
C PRO A 91 -15.90 0.89 -8.84
N VAL A 92 -15.75 0.40 -7.60
CA VAL A 92 -14.45 0.22 -6.97
C VAL A 92 -14.07 -1.24 -7.08
N VAL A 93 -12.93 -1.53 -7.70
CA VAL A 93 -12.48 -2.90 -7.96
C VAL A 93 -11.14 -3.13 -7.29
N GLN A 94 -11.02 -4.21 -6.53
CA GLN A 94 -9.74 -4.72 -6.05
C GLN A 94 -9.23 -5.77 -7.01
N ILE A 95 -7.99 -5.61 -7.46
CA ILE A 95 -7.34 -6.54 -8.37
C ILE A 95 -6.15 -7.16 -7.64
N TRP A 96 -6.08 -8.48 -7.66
CA TRP A 96 -4.86 -9.21 -7.43
C TRP A 96 -4.22 -9.53 -8.76
N GLU A 97 -3.02 -9.01 -8.98
CA GLU A 97 -2.24 -9.32 -10.15
C GLU A 97 -1.22 -10.42 -9.86
N ASN A 98 -1.31 -11.50 -10.62
CA ASN A 98 -0.62 -12.76 -10.37
C ASN A 98 0.88 -12.69 -10.67
N GLU A 99 1.31 -11.97 -11.72
CA GLU A 99 2.72 -11.99 -12.16
C GLU A 99 3.67 -11.44 -11.09
N MET A 100 3.22 -10.46 -10.30
CA MET A 100 4.02 -9.82 -9.23
C MET A 100 3.46 -10.03 -7.82
N ASP A 101 2.43 -10.87 -7.67
CA ASP A 101 1.72 -11.09 -6.40
C ASP A 101 1.34 -9.78 -5.68
N HIS A 102 0.67 -8.88 -6.42
CA HIS A 102 0.36 -7.54 -5.94
C HIS A 102 -1.13 -7.25 -5.94
N VAL A 103 -1.61 -6.56 -4.91
CA VAL A 103 -3.03 -6.21 -4.77
C VAL A 103 -3.16 -4.70 -4.63
N TYR A 104 -4.03 -4.10 -5.44
CA TYR A 104 -4.31 -2.67 -5.44
C TYR A 104 -5.79 -2.42 -5.77
N ALA A 105 -6.25 -1.18 -5.64
CA ALA A 105 -7.63 -0.78 -5.93
C ALA A 105 -7.71 0.05 -7.21
N LEU A 106 -8.88 0.02 -7.84
CA LEU A 106 -9.23 0.78 -9.03
C LEU A 106 -10.53 1.56 -8.80
N ILE A 107 -10.63 2.73 -9.40
CA ILE A 107 -11.90 3.43 -9.66
C ILE A 107 -12.22 3.21 -11.15
N GLY A 108 -13.32 2.53 -11.44
CA GLY A 108 -13.63 1.98 -12.76
C GLY A 108 -13.25 0.50 -12.91
N ASP A 109 -13.80 -0.17 -13.94
CA ASP A 109 -13.40 -1.52 -14.35
C ASP A 109 -12.88 -1.46 -15.79
N PRO A 110 -11.61 -1.78 -16.06
CA PRO A 110 -11.04 -1.67 -17.41
C PRO A 110 -11.65 -2.67 -18.40
N ARG A 111 -12.40 -3.66 -17.90
CA ARG A 111 -13.15 -4.63 -18.72
C ARG A 111 -14.46 -4.06 -19.23
N ASP A 112 -14.95 -2.98 -18.65
CA ASP A 112 -16.12 -2.25 -19.14
C ASP A 112 -15.65 -1.14 -20.11
N PRO A 113 -16.12 -1.15 -21.37
CA PRO A 113 -15.74 -0.15 -22.39
C PRO A 113 -15.99 1.30 -21.99
N VAL A 114 -16.91 1.58 -21.07
CA VAL A 114 -17.17 2.94 -20.55
C VAL A 114 -15.94 3.50 -19.84
N TYR A 115 -15.22 2.65 -19.11
CA TYR A 115 -13.99 3.06 -18.42
C TYR A 115 -12.75 2.75 -19.26
N GLY A 116 -12.59 1.50 -19.71
CA GLY A 116 -11.37 1.02 -20.37
C GLY A 116 -10.09 1.35 -19.57
N GLU A 117 -8.91 1.27 -20.20
CA GLU A 117 -7.66 1.64 -19.53
C GLU A 117 -7.54 3.16 -19.29
N LYS A 118 -8.14 3.98 -20.16
CA LYS A 118 -7.95 5.44 -20.13
C LYS A 118 -8.74 6.14 -19.03
N ASN A 119 -9.90 5.61 -18.64
CA ASN A 119 -10.75 6.21 -17.61
C ASN A 119 -10.85 5.35 -16.34
N THR A 120 -10.08 4.27 -16.26
CA THR A 120 -9.87 3.53 -15.00
C THR A 120 -8.68 4.12 -14.27
N VAL A 121 -8.86 4.48 -13.00
CA VAL A 121 -7.82 5.11 -12.16
C VAL A 121 -7.28 4.10 -11.14
N VAL A 122 -5.96 4.05 -11.01
CA VAL A 122 -5.23 3.24 -10.02
C VAL A 122 -5.14 3.95 -8.68
N VAL A 123 -5.46 3.22 -7.62
CA VAL A 123 -5.31 3.62 -6.21
C VAL A 123 -4.44 2.58 -5.51
N ASP A 124 -3.15 2.89 -5.40
CA ASP A 124 -2.13 2.01 -4.82
C ASP A 124 -1.22 2.75 -3.84
N PRO A 125 -1.64 2.89 -2.57
CA PRO A 125 -0.81 3.49 -1.53
C PRO A 125 0.19 2.51 -0.90
N TRP A 126 0.30 1.27 -1.37
CA TRP A 126 1.29 0.34 -0.81
C TRP A 126 2.71 0.77 -1.17
N VAL A 127 2.93 1.21 -2.41
CA VAL A 127 4.22 1.67 -2.93
C VAL A 127 4.78 2.84 -2.12
N GLY A 128 6.09 2.94 -1.95
CA GLY A 128 6.71 3.98 -1.12
C GLY A 128 6.23 5.41 -1.45
N ALA A 129 6.25 5.76 -2.73
CA ALA A 129 5.79 7.05 -3.26
C ALA A 129 4.65 6.83 -4.28
N PRO A 130 3.38 6.83 -3.84
CA PRO A 130 2.25 6.57 -4.74
C PRO A 130 1.98 7.74 -5.68
N SER A 131 1.67 7.43 -6.94
CA SER A 131 1.10 8.39 -7.89
C SER A 131 -0.24 7.86 -8.39
N ALA A 132 -1.31 8.62 -8.16
CA ALA A 132 -2.58 8.27 -8.78
C ALA A 132 -2.47 8.50 -10.29
N CYS A 133 -2.90 7.51 -11.06
CA CYS A 133 -2.75 7.51 -12.50
C CYS A 133 -3.88 6.74 -13.16
N THR A 134 -4.12 7.01 -14.43
CA THR A 134 -4.97 6.13 -15.23
C THR A 134 -4.21 4.84 -15.52
N LEU A 135 -4.96 3.78 -15.76
CA LEU A 135 -4.39 2.46 -16.03
C LEU A 135 -3.58 2.41 -17.32
N ALA A 136 -3.92 3.24 -18.31
CA ALA A 136 -3.14 3.44 -19.53
C ALA A 136 -1.72 3.98 -19.24
N GLU A 137 -1.58 4.82 -18.22
CA GLU A 137 -0.31 5.41 -17.80
C GLU A 137 0.40 4.62 -16.70
N ALA A 138 -0.29 3.63 -16.13
CA ALA A 138 0.29 2.76 -15.11
C ALA A 138 1.40 1.88 -15.69
N ARG A 139 2.45 1.75 -14.90
CA ARG A 139 3.61 0.90 -15.13
C ARG A 139 3.83 0.06 -13.89
N LEU A 140 4.28 -1.16 -14.11
CA LEU A 140 4.69 -2.07 -13.06
C LEU A 140 6.20 -1.98 -12.93
N HIS A 141 6.67 -1.55 -11.77
CA HIS A 141 8.10 -1.46 -11.48
C HIS A 141 8.48 -2.58 -10.52
N ASP A 142 9.46 -3.39 -10.87
CA ASP A 142 10.10 -4.32 -9.94
C ASP A 142 11.35 -3.65 -9.35
N ALA A 143 11.33 -3.30 -8.06
CA ALA A 143 12.48 -2.67 -7.43
C ALA A 143 13.67 -3.63 -7.26
N GLY A 144 13.45 -4.95 -7.35
CA GLY A 144 14.50 -5.96 -7.25
C GLY A 144 15.34 -6.10 -8.53
N SER A 145 14.71 -6.01 -9.70
CA SER A 145 15.36 -6.10 -11.01
C SER A 145 15.57 -4.74 -11.69
N GLY A 146 14.82 -3.72 -11.28
CA GLY A 146 14.74 -2.42 -11.96
C GLY A 146 13.87 -2.46 -13.22
N GLU A 147 13.22 -3.59 -13.52
CA GLU A 147 12.38 -3.74 -14.70
C GLU A 147 11.12 -2.89 -14.60
N VAL A 148 10.74 -2.29 -15.72
CA VAL A 148 9.49 -1.53 -15.86
C VAL A 148 8.68 -2.12 -17.00
N THR A 149 7.51 -2.68 -16.68
CA THR A 149 6.63 -3.30 -17.66
C THR A 149 5.29 -2.57 -17.74
N LYS A 150 4.60 -2.70 -18.88
CA LYS A 150 3.22 -2.23 -18.99
C LYS A 150 2.35 -3.11 -18.10
N PHE A 151 1.56 -2.47 -17.25
CA PHE A 151 0.60 -3.15 -16.41
C PHE A 151 -0.56 -3.78 -17.23
N ARG A 152 -0.96 -5.02 -16.90
CA ARG A 152 -2.00 -5.81 -17.63
C ARG A 152 -3.16 -6.26 -16.72
N PRO A 153 -4.06 -5.33 -16.34
CA PRO A 153 -5.12 -5.55 -15.35
C PRO A 153 -6.13 -6.62 -15.74
N GLU A 154 -6.35 -6.80 -17.05
CA GLU A 154 -7.33 -7.72 -17.58
C GLU A 154 -7.07 -9.17 -17.15
N ARG A 155 -5.81 -9.50 -16.85
CA ARG A 155 -5.35 -10.82 -16.38
C ARG A 155 -5.49 -11.02 -14.87
N GLY A 156 -5.57 -9.94 -14.10
CA GLY A 156 -5.65 -9.99 -12.65
C GLY A 156 -7.01 -10.46 -12.14
N LEU A 157 -7.03 -11.20 -11.04
CA LEU A 157 -8.25 -11.67 -10.40
C LEU A 157 -8.94 -10.52 -9.65
N ARG A 158 -10.25 -10.33 -9.88
CA ARG A 158 -11.07 -9.42 -9.05
C ARG A 158 -11.28 -10.06 -7.68
N THR A 159 -10.65 -9.51 -6.65
CA THR A 159 -10.80 -10.00 -5.26
C THR A 159 -11.89 -9.27 -4.48
N GLY A 160 -12.37 -8.14 -5.01
CA GLY A 160 -13.50 -7.37 -4.49
C GLY A 160 -14.07 -6.45 -5.56
N VAL A 161 -15.39 -6.34 -5.65
CA VAL A 161 -16.09 -5.48 -6.60
C VAL A 161 -17.24 -4.79 -5.87
N TYR A 162 -17.26 -3.46 -5.91
CA TYR A 162 -18.27 -2.64 -5.24
C TYR A 162 -18.87 -1.68 -6.27
N ASN A 163 -20.03 -2.04 -6.81
CA ASN A 163 -20.69 -1.25 -7.86
C ASN A 163 -21.51 -0.10 -7.26
N PRO A 164 -21.81 0.95 -8.04
CA PRO A 164 -22.84 1.91 -7.66
C PRO A 164 -24.16 1.18 -7.35
N GLY A 165 -24.70 1.39 -6.15
CA GLY A 165 -25.91 0.68 -5.66
C GLY A 165 -25.65 -0.69 -4.99
N GLN A 166 -24.43 -1.22 -5.07
CA GLN A 166 -23.97 -2.38 -4.31
C GLN A 166 -22.67 -2.02 -3.57
N PRO A 167 -22.77 -1.10 -2.59
CA PRO A 167 -21.59 -0.57 -1.91
C PRO A 167 -20.93 -1.63 -1.02
N MET A 168 -19.70 -1.32 -0.61
CA MET A 168 -19.02 -2.09 0.43
C MET A 168 -19.90 -2.23 1.69
N PRO A 169 -19.97 -3.42 2.32
CA PRO A 169 -20.73 -3.62 3.55
C PRO A 169 -20.42 -2.57 4.62
N ALA A 170 -21.46 -2.03 5.27
CA ALA A 170 -21.31 -0.96 6.26
C ALA A 170 -20.35 -1.32 7.40
N GLN A 171 -20.29 -2.58 7.82
CA GLN A 171 -19.35 -3.06 8.82
C GLN A 171 -17.88 -2.86 8.38
N GLN A 172 -17.55 -3.14 7.13
CA GLN A 172 -16.21 -2.96 6.58
C GLN A 172 -15.82 -1.47 6.54
N VAL A 173 -16.75 -0.62 6.11
CA VAL A 173 -16.57 0.85 6.13
C VAL A 173 -16.38 1.35 7.58
N ASN A 174 -17.14 0.82 8.53
CA ASN A 174 -17.02 1.18 9.94
C ASN A 174 -15.69 0.76 10.56
N ILE A 175 -15.12 -0.39 10.18
CA ILE A 175 -13.77 -0.79 10.60
C ILE A 175 -12.75 0.25 10.11
N ALA A 176 -12.84 0.64 8.84
CA ALA A 176 -11.93 1.63 8.23
C ALA A 176 -12.02 3.03 8.89
N ARG A 177 -13.20 3.43 9.38
CA ARG A 177 -13.38 4.69 10.13
C ARG A 177 -12.83 4.67 11.55
N ASN A 178 -12.70 3.48 12.15
CA ASN A 178 -12.34 3.30 13.55
C ASN A 178 -10.92 2.73 13.70
N ILE A 179 -9.96 3.34 13.02
CA ILE A 179 -8.53 3.01 13.13
C ILE A 179 -7.91 3.93 14.18
N TYR A 180 -7.37 3.34 15.25
CA TYR A 180 -6.71 4.07 16.31
C TYR A 180 -5.22 3.79 16.32
N ARG A 181 -4.42 4.83 16.52
CA ARG A 181 -2.98 4.70 16.53
C ARG A 181 -2.50 3.98 17.78
N MET A 182 -1.84 2.85 17.57
CA MET A 182 -1.01 2.19 18.58
C MET A 182 0.35 2.87 18.63
N ASP A 183 0.87 3.17 19.81
CA ASP A 183 2.23 3.67 19.97
C ASP A 183 3.28 2.54 19.80
N THR A 184 4.53 2.91 19.58
CA THR A 184 5.63 1.96 19.34
C THR A 184 5.87 1.04 20.54
N GLU A 185 5.72 1.52 21.78
CA GLU A 185 5.93 0.72 23.00
C GLU A 185 4.86 -0.38 23.13
N GLN A 186 3.61 -0.07 22.79
CA GLN A 186 2.51 -1.02 22.74
C GLN A 186 2.74 -2.08 21.66
N VAL A 187 3.24 -1.70 20.48
CA VAL A 187 3.61 -2.65 19.41
C VAL A 187 4.70 -3.59 19.92
N ASP A 188 5.77 -3.06 20.51
CA ASP A 188 6.90 -3.83 20.99
C ASP A 188 6.50 -4.83 22.09
N LYS A 189 5.72 -4.36 23.09
CA LYS A 189 5.16 -5.22 24.15
C LYS A 189 4.29 -6.34 23.59
N ARG A 190 3.48 -6.08 22.56
CA ARG A 190 2.62 -7.10 21.94
C ARG A 190 3.45 -8.06 21.10
N LEU A 191 4.48 -7.58 20.40
CA LEU A 191 5.35 -8.41 19.58
C LEU A 191 6.08 -9.43 20.46
N ALA A 192 6.65 -8.99 21.58
CA ALA A 192 7.29 -9.87 22.56
C ALA A 192 6.35 -10.94 23.14
N LYS A 193 5.03 -10.68 23.19
CA LYS A 193 4.05 -11.69 23.64
C LYS A 193 3.84 -12.80 22.60
N ILE A 194 3.85 -12.47 21.31
CA ILE A 194 3.60 -13.43 20.24
C ILE A 194 4.88 -14.12 19.74
N ASN A 195 6.04 -13.48 19.90
CA ASN A 195 7.34 -14.01 19.48
C ASN A 195 8.24 -14.28 20.70
N LYS A 196 8.27 -15.54 21.14
CA LYS A 196 9.04 -15.97 22.32
C LYS A 196 10.55 -15.81 22.15
N THR A 197 11.07 -15.94 20.93
CA THR A 197 12.49 -15.80 20.62
C THR A 197 12.92 -14.35 20.79
N LEU A 198 12.23 -13.41 20.13
CA LEU A 198 12.50 -11.98 20.30
C LEU A 198 12.43 -11.55 21.77
N ARG A 199 11.42 -12.05 22.51
CA ARG A 199 11.31 -11.79 23.95
C ARG A 199 12.48 -12.35 24.76
N LYS A 200 12.89 -13.59 24.49
CA LYS A 200 14.01 -14.24 25.21
C LYS A 200 15.32 -13.50 24.95
N ASP A 201 15.52 -13.05 23.72
CA ASP A 201 16.75 -12.40 23.29
C ASP A 201 16.75 -10.88 23.57
N GLY A 202 15.68 -10.35 24.16
CA GLY A 202 15.54 -8.92 24.47
C GLY A 202 15.52 -8.02 23.23
N VAL A 203 15.11 -8.57 22.08
CA VAL A 203 15.08 -7.85 20.81
C VAL A 203 13.74 -7.13 20.67
N GLY A 204 13.78 -5.81 20.79
CA GLY A 204 12.67 -4.93 20.46
C GLY A 204 12.87 -4.16 19.16
N ILE A 205 11.90 -3.32 18.82
CA ILE A 205 11.96 -2.40 17.67
C ILE A 205 13.27 -1.59 17.70
N GLY A 206 14.00 -1.60 16.59
CA GLY A 206 15.32 -1.01 16.43
C GLY A 206 16.24 -1.86 15.56
N ALA A 207 17.54 -1.55 15.59
CA ALA A 207 18.55 -2.23 14.76
C ALA A 207 18.56 -3.76 14.96
N GLY A 208 18.39 -4.24 16.20
CA GLY A 208 18.35 -5.68 16.49
C GLY A 208 17.19 -6.40 15.81
N LEU A 209 16.01 -5.77 15.76
CA LEU A 209 14.86 -6.34 15.05
C LEU A 209 15.07 -6.31 13.53
N VAL A 210 15.65 -5.24 12.98
CA VAL A 210 16.02 -5.18 11.56
C VAL A 210 16.97 -6.33 11.21
N ASP A 211 18.00 -6.56 12.03
CA ASP A 211 18.95 -7.66 11.82
C ASP A 211 18.27 -9.03 11.94
N HIS A 212 17.33 -9.20 12.86
CA HIS A 212 16.52 -10.40 12.97
C HIS A 212 15.73 -10.67 11.68
N ILE A 213 15.02 -9.65 11.16
CA ILE A 213 14.23 -9.77 9.92
C ILE A 213 15.13 -10.11 8.73
N ARG A 214 16.28 -9.43 8.61
CA ARG A 214 17.25 -9.64 7.52
C ARG A 214 17.85 -11.04 7.48
N ARG A 215 17.95 -11.70 8.63
CA ARG A 215 18.50 -13.06 8.76
C ARG A 215 17.41 -14.14 8.86
N GLY A 216 16.16 -13.71 9.00
CA GLY A 216 15.01 -14.57 9.20
C GLY A 216 14.43 -15.10 7.88
N GLN A 217 13.37 -15.90 8.02
CA GLN A 217 12.68 -16.53 6.90
C GLN A 217 11.96 -15.51 5.98
N ASP A 218 11.64 -14.33 6.51
CA ASP A 218 10.97 -13.28 5.74
C ASP A 218 11.91 -12.53 4.77
N ALA A 219 13.23 -12.68 4.88
CA ALA A 219 14.18 -11.92 4.05
C ALA A 219 13.91 -12.08 2.53
N GLY A 220 13.55 -13.30 2.11
CA GLY A 220 13.23 -13.63 0.72
C GLY A 220 11.83 -13.21 0.26
N THR A 221 10.93 -12.83 1.18
CA THR A 221 9.57 -12.36 0.88
C THR A 221 9.46 -10.83 0.95
N LEU A 222 10.54 -10.14 1.31
CA LEU A 222 10.62 -8.68 1.27
C LEU A 222 10.74 -8.20 -0.17
N PHE A 223 9.70 -7.50 -0.62
CA PHE A 223 9.46 -7.17 -2.02
C PHE A 223 8.92 -5.75 -2.13
N ASP A 224 9.36 -5.01 -3.16
CA ASP A 224 8.84 -3.69 -3.52
C ASP A 224 8.54 -3.75 -5.02
N CYS A 225 7.26 -3.86 -5.35
CA CYS A 225 6.78 -3.57 -6.69
C CYS A 225 5.91 -2.34 -6.67
N ARG A 226 5.78 -1.66 -7.81
CA ARG A 226 4.98 -0.44 -7.87
C ARG A 226 4.05 -0.45 -9.05
N VAL A 227 2.76 -0.24 -8.83
CA VAL A 227 1.84 0.16 -9.88
C VAL A 227 1.71 1.68 -9.80
N SER A 228 2.47 2.39 -10.63
CA SER A 228 2.56 3.85 -10.62
C SER A 228 2.83 4.38 -12.02
N THR A 229 2.84 5.69 -12.17
CA THR A 229 3.30 6.38 -13.39
C THR A 229 4.56 7.21 -13.10
N ASP A 230 5.13 7.83 -14.14
CA ASP A 230 6.11 8.90 -13.97
C ASP A 230 5.46 10.05 -13.17
N PRO A 231 6.04 10.51 -12.05
CA PRO A 231 5.47 11.61 -11.27
C PRO A 231 5.27 12.91 -12.06
N ARG A 232 5.97 13.05 -13.20
CA ARG A 232 5.82 14.19 -14.12
C ARG A 232 4.66 14.05 -15.10
N THR A 233 3.92 12.94 -15.08
CA THR A 233 2.76 12.74 -15.94
C THR A 233 1.69 13.78 -15.60
N GLU A 234 1.47 14.70 -16.53
CA GLU A 234 0.46 15.74 -16.42
C GLU A 234 -0.89 15.25 -16.97
N TYR A 235 -1.94 15.58 -16.23
CA TYR A 235 -3.31 15.28 -16.59
C TYR A 235 -4.05 16.60 -16.77
N GLU A 236 -4.76 16.75 -17.89
CA GLU A 236 -5.58 17.93 -18.19
C GLU A 236 -7.08 17.62 -18.07
N ASN A 237 -7.79 18.42 -17.28
CA ASN A 237 -9.25 18.48 -17.28
C ASN A 237 -9.73 19.31 -18.49
N ARG A 238 -10.29 18.66 -19.50
CA ARG A 238 -10.69 19.34 -20.75
C ARG A 238 -11.83 20.33 -20.59
N SER A 239 -12.64 20.22 -19.54
CA SER A 239 -13.76 21.16 -19.33
C SER A 239 -13.32 22.47 -18.67
N THR A 240 -12.25 22.44 -17.87
CA THR A 240 -11.76 23.60 -17.11
C THR A 240 -10.40 24.11 -17.58
N GLY A 241 -9.67 23.32 -18.38
CA GLY A 241 -8.28 23.59 -18.77
C GLY A 241 -7.27 23.38 -17.64
N GLN A 242 -7.69 22.86 -16.49
CA GLN A 242 -6.81 22.62 -15.35
C GLN A 242 -5.81 21.49 -15.67
N VAL A 243 -4.53 21.74 -15.43
CA VAL A 243 -3.45 20.75 -15.57
C VAL A 243 -2.85 20.44 -14.20
N LYS A 244 -2.65 19.16 -13.89
CA LYS A 244 -2.15 18.70 -12.59
C LYS A 244 -1.39 17.37 -12.68
N THR A 245 -0.40 17.19 -11.80
CA THR A 245 0.21 15.89 -11.48
C THR A 245 -0.39 15.33 -10.19
N PHE A 246 -0.42 14.00 -10.07
CA PHE A 246 -1.13 13.30 -8.99
C PHE A 246 -0.18 12.45 -8.12
N ASP A 247 1.02 12.99 -7.85
CA ASP A 247 2.17 12.35 -7.22
C ASP A 247 2.51 12.92 -5.82
N ALA A 248 1.58 13.65 -5.19
CA ALA A 248 1.87 14.29 -3.91
C ALA A 248 2.15 13.29 -2.79
N LEU A 249 3.06 13.69 -1.90
CA LEU A 249 3.46 12.94 -0.71
C LEU A 249 3.31 13.80 0.54
N SER A 250 2.85 13.18 1.64
CA SER A 250 2.89 13.83 2.94
C SER A 250 4.34 14.03 3.40
N PRO A 251 4.66 15.12 4.14
CA PRO A 251 6.00 15.34 4.69
C PRO A 251 6.49 14.16 5.52
N GLN A 252 5.59 13.50 6.25
CA GLN A 252 5.87 12.32 7.07
C GLN A 252 6.29 11.12 6.21
N THR A 253 5.59 10.89 5.10
CA THR A 253 5.94 9.81 4.14
C THR A 253 7.29 10.10 3.49
N ALA A 254 7.50 11.33 3.01
CA ALA A 254 8.78 11.73 2.42
C ALA A 254 9.95 11.57 3.41
N ASP A 255 9.76 11.94 4.68
CA ASP A 255 10.78 11.76 5.70
C ASP A 255 11.07 10.29 6.01
N ARG A 256 10.02 9.46 6.08
CA ARG A 256 10.19 8.00 6.24
C ARG A 256 11.02 7.41 5.10
N LEU A 257 10.69 7.74 3.85
CA LEU A 257 11.44 7.25 2.69
C LEU A 257 12.91 7.69 2.74
N ARG A 258 13.20 8.96 3.09
CA ARG A 258 14.58 9.45 3.25
C ARG A 258 15.36 8.67 4.31
N ARG A 259 14.76 8.39 5.46
CA ARG A 259 15.41 7.58 6.51
C ARG A 259 15.68 6.14 6.04
N GLY A 260 14.71 5.54 5.35
CA GLY A 260 14.86 4.20 4.78
C GLY A 260 15.98 4.11 3.75
N ASP A 261 16.06 5.09 2.85
CA ASP A 261 17.10 5.18 1.82
C ASP A 261 18.49 5.39 2.45
N ALA A 262 18.61 6.29 3.43
CA ALA A 262 19.86 6.51 4.15
C ALA A 262 20.35 5.23 4.86
N ALA A 263 19.44 4.48 5.49
CA ALA A 263 19.74 3.21 6.13
C ALA A 263 20.13 2.13 5.12
N MET A 264 19.44 2.04 3.98
CA MET A 264 19.78 1.11 2.90
C MET A 264 21.18 1.42 2.35
N ASN A 265 21.48 2.68 2.07
CA ASN A 265 22.80 3.12 1.59
C ASN A 265 23.92 2.84 2.60
N ALA A 266 23.65 2.94 3.90
CA ALA A 266 24.60 2.53 4.93
C ALA A 266 24.90 1.02 4.85
N ILE A 267 23.86 0.19 4.76
CA ILE A 267 24.01 -1.28 4.63
C ILE A 267 24.75 -1.66 3.34
N MET A 268 24.41 -1.04 2.21
CA MET A 268 25.07 -1.32 0.94
C MET A 268 26.56 -0.97 0.98
N ARG A 269 26.96 0.09 1.70
CA ARG A 269 28.37 0.46 1.88
C ARG A 269 29.15 -0.53 2.76
N THR A 270 28.52 -1.09 3.79
CA THR A 270 29.22 -1.98 4.72
C THR A 270 29.19 -3.46 4.32
N GLU A 271 28.11 -3.90 3.68
CA GLU A 271 27.86 -5.33 3.40
C GLU A 271 27.78 -5.66 1.90
N GLY A 272 27.80 -4.64 1.02
CA GLY A 272 27.73 -4.79 -0.44
C GLY A 272 26.37 -5.24 -0.99
N ARG A 273 25.47 -5.77 -0.15
CA ARG A 273 24.11 -6.18 -0.52
C ARG A 273 23.19 -6.33 0.69
N TRP A 274 21.89 -6.11 0.49
CA TRP A 274 20.84 -6.73 1.30
C TRP A 274 20.78 -8.22 0.91
N ARG A 275 21.16 -9.13 1.82
CA ARG A 275 21.10 -10.58 1.54
C ARG A 275 19.63 -10.97 1.24
N LYS A 276 19.41 -11.65 0.11
CA LYS A 276 18.12 -12.27 -0.27
C LYS A 276 17.82 -13.43 0.66
#